data_AF-A0A944T1G0-F1
#
_entry.id   AF-A0A944T1G0-F1
#
_cell.length_a   1.000
_cell.length_b   1.000
_cell.length_c   1.000
_cell.angle_alpha   90.00
_cell.angle_beta   90.00
_cell.angle_gamma   90.00
#
_symmetry.space_group_name_H-M   'P 1'
#
loop_
_entity.id
_entity.type
_entity.pdbx_description
1 polymer ?
#
loop_
_entity_poly.entity_id
_entity_poly.type
_entity_poly.pdbx_seq_one_letter_code
_entity_poly.pdbx_strand_id
1 'polypeptide(L)'
;MFTHKRKKPDLVFWIFGFIALGIIISFSVLVFMLFTKVGTSSNSKSQTDVVDEVEAPALPSLTTEELKGEYNEAVEEIVSELGADENGSIDDILLRVENKLLSVRVPKEMKEDHLNVVLSIVRLRAEVSKSPDEVHSKLLELLKNLHIN
;
A
#
# COMPACT_ATOMS: atom_id res chain seq x y z
N MET A 1 63.65 15.53 34.34
CA MET A 1 63.96 14.52 33.32
C MET A 1 62.65 13.81 32.97
N PHE A 2 61.85 14.38 32.06
CA PHE A 2 60.55 13.80 31.68
C PHE A 2 60.35 13.89 30.17
N THR A 3 60.98 12.97 29.45
CA THR A 3 60.74 12.75 28.02
C THR A 3 59.64 11.71 27.86
N HIS A 4 58.39 12.17 27.71
CA HIS A 4 57.30 11.31 27.24
C HIS A 4 57.53 10.97 25.76
N LYS A 5 57.93 9.73 25.49
CA LYS A 5 57.92 9.14 24.15
C LYS A 5 56.48 9.13 23.64
N ARG A 6 56.13 10.03 22.71
CA ARG A 6 54.84 10.02 22.02
C ARG A 6 54.78 8.76 21.16
N LYS A 7 53.98 7.78 21.57
CA LYS A 7 53.56 6.67 20.71
C LYS A 7 52.84 7.29 19.52
N LYS A 8 53.30 6.99 18.30
CA LYS A 8 52.64 7.42 17.07
C LYS A 8 51.19 6.91 17.15
N PRO A 9 50.17 7.77 16.95
CA PRO A 9 48.79 7.30 16.93
C PRO A 9 48.68 6.27 15.82
N ASP A 10 48.15 5.11 16.16
CA ASP A 10 48.00 4.00 15.23
C ASP A 10 47.05 4.44 14.11
N LEU A 11 47.49 4.33 12.85
CA LEU A 11 46.73 4.79 11.68
C LEU A 11 45.32 4.16 11.67
N VAL A 12 45.25 2.92 12.16
CA VAL A 12 44.00 2.16 12.36
C VAL A 12 43.05 2.91 13.28
N PHE A 13 43.52 3.50 14.37
CA PHE A 13 42.70 4.27 15.30
C PHE A 13 42.14 5.56 14.66
N TRP A 14 42.90 6.16 13.75
CA TRP A 14 42.45 7.34 13.02
C TRP A 14 41.35 6.99 12.00
N ILE A 15 41.52 5.87 11.29
CA ILE A 15 40.52 5.34 10.36
C ILE A 15 39.23 4.95 11.11
N PHE A 16 39.33 4.15 12.17
CA PHE A 16 38.17 3.81 13.01
C PHE A 16 37.51 5.05 13.63
N GLY A 17 38.30 6.07 13.97
CA GLY A 17 37.79 7.36 14.43
C GLY A 17 36.92 8.07 13.40
N PHE A 18 37.32 8.11 12.12
CA PHE A 18 36.48 8.68 11.06
C PHE A 18 35.22 7.87 10.78
N ILE A 19 35.31 6.54 10.78
CA ILE A 19 34.14 5.68 10.64
C ILE A 19 33.15 5.95 11.78
N ALA A 20 33.62 5.97 13.03
CA ALA A 20 32.77 6.23 14.19
C ALA A 20 32.17 7.64 14.15
N LEU A 21 32.95 8.65 13.76
CA LEU A 21 32.48 10.03 13.62
C LEU A 21 31.37 10.14 12.55
N GLY A 22 31.52 9.45 11.43
CA GLY A 22 30.50 9.41 10.38
C GLY A 22 29.17 8.80 10.86
N ILE A 23 29.25 7.71 11.63
CA ILE A 23 28.06 7.08 12.23
C ILE A 23 27.36 8.04 13.20
N ILE A 24 28.13 8.71 14.08
CA ILE A 24 27.57 9.66 15.05
C ILE A 24 26.89 10.84 14.35
N ILE A 25 27.53 11.42 13.34
CA ILE A 25 26.96 12.54 12.56
C ILE A 25 25.68 12.11 11.84
N SER A 26 25.70 10.93 11.20
CA SER A 26 24.52 10.39 10.52
C SER A 26 23.35 10.20 11.48
N PHE A 27 23.62 9.65 12.68
CA PHE A 27 22.60 9.46 13.70
C PHE A 27 22.05 10.80 14.21
N SER A 28 22.91 11.80 14.46
CA SER A 28 22.49 13.14 14.89
C SER A 28 21.59 13.83 13.85
N VAL A 29 21.88 13.71 12.56
CA VAL A 29 21.04 14.27 11.48
C VAL A 29 19.67 13.57 11.45
N LEU A 30 19.66 12.25 11.60
CA LEU A 30 18.43 11.44 11.58
C LEU A 30 17.51 11.79 12.77
N VAL A 31 18.10 11.95 13.95
CA VAL A 31 17.40 12.41 15.17
C VAL A 31 16.92 13.84 15.02
N PHE A 32 17.74 14.74 14.47
CA PHE A 32 17.35 16.13 14.23
C PHE A 32 16.18 16.22 13.24
N MET A 33 16.20 15.44 12.14
CA MET A 33 15.12 15.37 11.17
C MET A 33 13.83 14.79 11.78
N LEU A 34 13.95 13.84 12.71
CA LEU A 34 12.82 13.29 13.45
C LEU A 34 12.15 14.36 14.33
N PHE A 35 12.94 15.16 15.05
CA PHE A 35 12.44 16.24 15.90
C PHE A 35 11.93 17.44 15.11
N THR A 36 12.57 17.83 13.99
CA THR A 36 12.07 18.92 13.14
C THR A 36 10.82 18.52 12.36
N LYS A 37 10.69 17.26 11.93
CA LYS A 37 9.45 16.76 11.29
C LYS A 37 8.25 16.74 12.26
N VAL A 38 8.49 16.58 13.56
CA VAL A 38 7.45 16.69 14.61
C VAL A 38 7.18 18.14 15.03
N GLY A 39 8.17 19.04 14.94
CA GLY A 39 8.04 20.45 15.33
C GLY A 39 7.53 21.42 14.25
N THR A 40 7.52 21.02 12.98
CA THR A 40 7.26 21.93 11.84
C THR A 40 5.93 21.63 11.13
N SER A 41 4.85 21.43 11.89
CA SER A 41 3.47 21.55 11.38
C SER A 41 2.90 22.97 11.50
N SER A 42 3.74 23.98 11.68
CA SER A 42 3.31 25.39 11.65
C SER A 42 4.04 26.16 10.56
N ASN A 43 3.36 26.24 9.42
CA ASN A 43 3.27 27.42 8.56
C ASN A 43 4.58 28.05 8.07
N SER A 44 4.98 27.75 6.83
CA SER A 44 5.54 28.78 5.96
C SER A 44 5.44 28.37 4.49
N LYS A 45 4.61 29.10 3.76
CA LYS A 45 4.65 29.23 2.31
C LYS A 45 6.02 29.74 1.88
N SER A 46 6.73 29.00 1.04
CA SER A 46 7.46 29.60 -0.07
C SER A 46 7.76 28.59 -1.17
N GLN A 47 7.52 29.12 -2.36
CA GLN A 47 7.47 28.51 -3.68
C GLN A 47 8.87 28.47 -4.27
N THR A 48 9.37 27.28 -4.69
CA THR A 48 10.32 27.15 -5.82
C THR A 48 10.34 25.72 -6.36
N ASP A 49 9.60 25.54 -7.45
CA ASP A 49 9.87 24.81 -8.71
C ASP A 49 10.79 23.57 -8.77
N VAL A 50 10.31 22.59 -9.57
CA VAL A 50 10.92 21.38 -10.17
C VAL A 50 10.79 20.01 -9.42
N VAL A 51 9.62 19.36 -9.62
CA VAL A 51 9.37 17.96 -10.13
C VAL A 51 10.28 16.83 -9.59
N ASP A 52 9.85 15.73 -8.96
CA ASP A 52 8.60 14.95 -8.95
C ASP A 52 8.60 14.09 -7.66
N GLU A 53 8.08 14.61 -6.54
CA GLU A 53 7.66 13.73 -5.45
C GLU A 53 6.27 13.26 -5.86
N VAL A 54 6.17 12.00 -6.29
CA VAL A 54 4.89 11.32 -6.49
C VAL A 54 4.17 11.40 -5.15
N GLU A 55 3.33 12.42 -5.00
CA GLU A 55 2.32 12.51 -3.96
C GLU A 55 1.52 11.21 -4.08
N ALA A 56 1.87 10.21 -3.26
CA ALA A 56 0.90 9.18 -2.93
C ALA A 56 -0.32 9.96 -2.46
N PRO A 57 -1.47 9.87 -3.17
CA PRO A 57 -2.61 10.72 -2.87
C PRO A 57 -2.89 10.58 -1.39
N ALA A 58 -2.87 11.70 -0.65
CA ALA A 58 -3.27 11.71 0.75
C ALA A 58 -4.76 11.38 0.75
N LEU A 59 -5.05 10.09 0.78
CA LEU A 59 -6.39 9.55 0.69
C LEU A 59 -7.18 10.10 1.89
N PRO A 60 -8.40 10.63 1.66
CA PRO A 60 -9.19 11.22 2.74
C PRO A 60 -9.35 10.19 3.86
N SER A 61 -9.12 10.62 5.11
CA SER A 61 -9.35 9.78 6.27
C SER A 61 -10.86 9.63 6.46
N LEU A 62 -11.42 8.65 5.78
CA LEU A 62 -12.83 8.28 5.91
C LEU A 62 -13.07 7.72 7.31
N THR A 63 -14.21 8.07 7.88
CA THR A 63 -14.71 7.37 9.07
C THR A 63 -15.05 5.91 8.70
N THR A 64 -15.10 5.01 9.68
CA THR A 64 -15.37 3.59 9.44
C THR A 64 -16.71 3.35 8.71
N GLU A 65 -17.71 4.19 9.00
CA GLU A 65 -19.05 4.14 8.37
C GLU A 65 -19.01 4.60 6.91
N GLU A 66 -18.31 5.70 6.62
CA GLU A 66 -18.12 6.20 5.25
C GLU A 66 -17.34 5.18 4.41
N LEU A 67 -16.32 4.54 4.99
CA LEU A 67 -15.54 3.50 4.33
C LEU A 67 -16.38 2.25 4.02
N LYS A 68 -17.32 1.88 4.90
CA LYS A 68 -18.26 0.76 4.65
C LYS A 68 -19.25 1.12 3.54
N GLY A 69 -19.71 2.37 3.51
CA GLY A 69 -20.54 2.90 2.42
C GLY A 69 -19.84 2.84 1.06
N GLU A 70 -18.64 3.41 0.97
CA GLU A 70 -17.83 3.38 -0.26
C GLU A 70 -17.50 1.95 -0.71
N TYR A 71 -17.20 1.06 0.24
CA TYR A 71 -16.95 -0.35 -0.05
C TYR A 71 -18.18 -1.02 -0.67
N ASN A 72 -19.36 -0.83 -0.08
CA ASN A 72 -20.60 -1.42 -0.59
C ASN A 72 -20.96 -0.87 -1.97
N GLU A 73 -20.81 0.43 -2.19
CA GLU A 73 -21.03 1.07 -3.49
C GLU A 73 -20.08 0.50 -4.56
N ALA A 74 -18.80 0.35 -4.23
CA ALA A 74 -17.83 -0.23 -5.16
C ALA A 74 -18.15 -1.70 -5.51
N VAL A 75 -18.63 -2.49 -4.54
CA VAL A 75 -19.07 -3.88 -4.78
C VAL A 75 -20.32 -3.91 -5.65
N GLU A 76 -21.30 -3.03 -5.40
CA GLU A 76 -22.50 -2.91 -6.23
C GLU A 76 -22.16 -2.51 -7.67
N GLU A 77 -21.22 -1.58 -7.86
CA GLU A 77 -20.73 -1.18 -9.18
C GLU A 77 -20.15 -2.39 -9.94
N ILE A 78 -19.30 -3.18 -9.27
CA ILE A 78 -18.69 -4.38 -9.86
C ILE A 78 -19.78 -5.40 -10.28
N VAL A 79 -20.81 -5.60 -9.47
CA VAL A 79 -21.93 -6.52 -9.79
C VAL A 79 -22.77 -5.98 -10.94
N SER A 80 -23.01 -4.67 -10.97
CA SER A 80 -23.79 -4.00 -12.03
C SER A 80 -23.09 -4.09 -13.38
N GLU A 81 -21.78 -3.82 -13.41
CA GLU A 81 -20.98 -3.93 -14.63
C GLU A 81 -20.91 -5.37 -15.16
N LEU A 82 -20.78 -6.34 -14.27
CA LEU A 82 -20.79 -7.75 -14.64
C LEU A 82 -22.12 -8.14 -15.30
N GLY A 83 -23.25 -7.64 -14.79
CA GLY A 83 -24.56 -7.88 -15.39
C GLY A 83 -24.77 -7.21 -16.74
N ALA A 84 -23.96 -6.20 -17.09
CA ALA A 84 -24.02 -5.48 -18.36
C ALA A 84 -23.06 -6.05 -19.43
N ASP A 85 -22.02 -6.78 -19.04
CA ASP A 85 -20.99 -7.30 -19.94
C ASP A 85 -21.35 -8.71 -20.45
N GLU A 86 -22.39 -8.81 -21.29
CA GLU A 86 -22.87 -10.09 -21.86
C GLU A 86 -21.95 -10.66 -22.96
N ASN A 87 -20.97 -9.89 -23.46
CA ASN A 87 -20.18 -10.25 -24.64
C ASN A 87 -18.66 -10.38 -24.39
N GLY A 88 -18.19 -10.17 -23.17
CA GLY A 88 -16.79 -10.31 -22.79
C GLY A 88 -16.32 -11.77 -22.71
N SER A 89 -15.03 -12.02 -22.97
CA SER A 89 -14.42 -13.30 -22.61
C SER A 89 -14.46 -13.47 -21.09
N ILE A 90 -14.79 -14.66 -20.59
CA ILE A 90 -14.82 -14.94 -19.14
C ILE A 90 -13.48 -14.63 -18.48
N ASP A 91 -12.38 -14.86 -19.19
CA ASP A 91 -11.04 -14.54 -18.68
C ASP A 91 -10.84 -13.03 -18.49
N ASP A 92 -11.36 -12.21 -19.40
CA ASP A 92 -11.27 -10.75 -19.32
C ASP A 92 -12.19 -10.20 -18.22
N ILE A 93 -13.37 -10.80 -18.05
CA ILE A 93 -14.31 -10.48 -16.99
C ILE A 93 -13.69 -10.80 -15.62
N LEU A 94 -13.14 -12.00 -15.45
CA LEU A 94 -12.46 -12.42 -14.22
C LEU A 94 -11.29 -11.50 -13.88
N LEU A 95 -10.45 -11.18 -14.86
CA LEU A 95 -9.31 -10.28 -14.69
C LEU A 95 -9.75 -8.88 -14.29
N ARG A 96 -10.80 -8.34 -14.91
CA ARG A 96 -11.34 -7.02 -14.58
C ARG A 96 -11.88 -6.97 -13.16
N VAL A 97 -12.66 -7.98 -12.78
CA VAL A 97 -13.25 -8.08 -11.44
C VAL A 97 -12.18 -8.24 -10.37
N GLU A 98 -11.16 -9.08 -10.62
CA GLU A 98 -9.99 -9.22 -9.74
C GLU A 98 -9.28 -7.87 -9.53
N ASN A 99 -8.97 -7.17 -10.63
CA ASN A 99 -8.30 -5.86 -10.56
C ASN A 99 -9.14 -4.80 -9.84
N LYS A 100 -10.46 -4.78 -10.09
CA LYS A 100 -11.36 -3.86 -9.40
C LYS A 100 -11.40 -4.14 -7.90
N LEU A 101 -11.59 -5.39 -7.48
CA LEU A 101 -11.60 -5.75 -6.06
C LEU A 101 -10.28 -5.37 -5.35
N LEU A 102 -9.14 -5.60 -6.01
CA LEU A 102 -7.82 -5.22 -5.46
C LEU A 102 -7.61 -3.70 -5.33
N SER A 103 -8.37 -2.89 -6.07
CA SER A 103 -8.31 -1.42 -6.03
C SER A 103 -9.23 -0.81 -4.95
N VAL A 104 -10.20 -1.58 -4.44
CA VAL A 104 -11.17 -1.11 -3.45
C VAL A 104 -10.55 -1.09 -2.06
N ARG A 105 -10.85 -0.03 -1.29
CA ARG A 105 -10.48 0.00 0.12
C ARG A 105 -11.46 -0.81 0.95
N VAL A 106 -10.90 -1.68 1.78
CA VAL A 106 -11.69 -2.62 2.57
C VAL A 106 -11.68 -2.20 4.04
N PRO A 107 -12.86 -2.09 4.69
CA PRO A 107 -12.96 -1.98 6.14
C PRO A 107 -12.24 -3.13 6.83
N LYS A 108 -11.60 -2.87 7.98
CA LYS A 108 -10.81 -3.88 8.69
C LYS A 108 -11.63 -5.13 9.04
N GLU A 109 -12.91 -4.96 9.33
CA GLU A 109 -13.84 -6.02 9.72
C GLU A 109 -14.19 -6.96 8.57
N MET A 110 -14.17 -6.47 7.32
CA MET A 110 -14.54 -7.21 6.11
C MET A 110 -13.32 -7.76 5.35
N LYS A 111 -12.12 -7.49 5.85
CA LYS A 111 -10.85 -7.81 5.18
C LYS A 111 -10.70 -9.30 4.87
N GLU A 112 -11.09 -10.16 5.82
CA GLU A 112 -10.95 -11.61 5.66
C GLU A 112 -11.92 -12.16 4.61
N ASP A 113 -13.18 -11.74 4.66
CA ASP A 113 -14.21 -12.12 3.68
C ASP A 113 -13.82 -11.63 2.27
N HIS A 114 -13.37 -10.37 2.17
CA HIS A 114 -12.89 -9.80 0.92
C HIS A 114 -11.72 -10.60 0.33
N LEU A 115 -10.70 -10.90 1.14
CA LEU A 115 -9.54 -11.66 0.69
C LEU A 115 -9.93 -13.07 0.25
N ASN A 116 -10.87 -13.71 0.94
CA ASN A 116 -11.34 -15.04 0.60
C ASN A 116 -12.05 -15.06 -0.76
N VAL A 117 -12.84 -14.03 -1.07
CA VAL A 117 -13.48 -13.89 -2.39
C VAL A 117 -12.46 -13.61 -3.48
N VAL A 118 -11.50 -12.71 -3.27
CA VAL A 118 -10.42 -12.45 -4.24
C VAL A 118 -9.65 -13.74 -4.54
N LEU A 119 -9.26 -14.51 -3.51
CA LEU A 119 -8.59 -15.79 -3.69
C LEU A 119 -9.45 -16.82 -4.43
N SER A 120 -10.77 -16.82 -4.19
CA SER A 120 -11.70 -17.71 -4.87
C SER A 120 -11.84 -17.36 -6.36
N ILE A 121 -11.83 -16.07 -6.70
CA ILE A 121 -11.82 -15.57 -8.08
C ILE A 121 -10.53 -15.97 -8.80
N VAL A 122 -9.37 -15.81 -8.14
CA VAL A 122 -8.07 -16.26 -8.69
C VAL A 122 -8.07 -17.77 -8.94
N ARG A 123 -8.65 -18.57 -8.04
CA ARG A 123 -8.79 -20.03 -8.23
C ARG A 123 -9.74 -20.36 -9.37
N LEU A 124 -10.88 -19.68 -9.49
CA LEU A 124 -11.81 -19.84 -10.62
C LEU A 124 -11.12 -19.56 -11.96
N ARG A 125 -10.26 -18.54 -12.01
CA ARG A 125 -9.42 -18.22 -13.17
C ARG A 125 -8.32 -19.26 -13.44
N ALA A 126 -7.82 -19.95 -12.43
CA ALA A 126 -6.91 -21.08 -12.65
C ALA A 126 -7.64 -22.34 -13.15
N GLU A 127 -8.95 -22.43 -12.94
CA GLU A 127 -9.82 -23.56 -13.31
C GLU A 127 -10.57 -23.36 -14.63
N VAL A 128 -10.02 -22.57 -15.57
CA VAL A 128 -10.58 -22.15 -16.90
C VAL A 128 -10.96 -23.29 -17.87
N SER A 129 -11.00 -24.52 -17.40
CA SER A 129 -11.68 -25.66 -18.04
C SER A 129 -13.19 -25.73 -17.79
N LYS A 130 -13.80 -24.81 -17.01
CA LYS A 130 -15.25 -24.79 -16.72
C LYS A 130 -16.04 -24.02 -17.77
N SER A 131 -17.33 -24.33 -17.91
CA SER A 131 -18.22 -23.63 -18.85
C SER A 131 -18.39 -22.15 -18.45
N PRO A 132 -18.43 -21.23 -19.43
CA PRO A 132 -18.69 -19.80 -19.26
C PRO A 132 -19.76 -19.44 -18.22
N ASP A 133 -20.92 -20.11 -18.31
CA ASP A 133 -22.10 -19.80 -17.50
C ASP A 133 -21.95 -20.24 -16.03
N GLU A 134 -21.23 -21.33 -15.78
CA GLU A 134 -20.93 -21.81 -14.42
C GLU A 134 -19.95 -20.87 -13.70
N VAL A 135 -19.03 -20.27 -14.44
CA VAL A 135 -18.08 -19.31 -13.87
C VAL A 135 -18.81 -18.01 -13.53
N HIS A 136 -19.67 -17.53 -14.43
CA HIS A 136 -20.43 -16.30 -14.22
C HIS A 136 -21.37 -16.39 -13.01
N SER A 137 -22.11 -17.50 -12.88
CA SER A 137 -23.01 -17.74 -11.74
C SER A 137 -22.25 -17.83 -10.40
N LYS A 138 -21.10 -18.50 -10.36
CA LYS A 138 -20.24 -18.56 -9.16
C LYS A 138 -19.63 -17.20 -8.82
N LEU A 139 -19.24 -16.42 -9.81
CA LEU A 139 -18.72 -15.07 -9.59
C LEU A 139 -19.77 -14.17 -8.95
N LEU A 140 -21.00 -14.20 -9.47
CA LEU A 140 -22.14 -13.47 -8.91
C LEU A 140 -22.46 -13.91 -7.47
N GLU A 141 -22.38 -15.21 -7.18
CA GLU A 141 -22.59 -15.73 -5.82
C GLU A 141 -21.51 -15.23 -4.85
N LEU A 142 -20.24 -15.26 -5.25
CA LEU A 142 -19.13 -14.77 -4.44
C LEU A 142 -19.24 -13.26 -4.17
N LEU A 143 -19.62 -12.47 -5.17
CA LEU A 143 -19.81 -11.02 -5.01
C LEU A 143 -21.02 -10.69 -4.14
N LYS A 144 -22.11 -11.45 -4.26
CA LYS A 144 -23.29 -11.30 -3.37
C LYS A 144 -22.96 -11.61 -1.91
N ASN A 145 -22.12 -12.60 -1.65
CA ASN A 145 -21.66 -12.91 -0.30
C ASN A 145 -20.84 -11.76 0.32
N LEU A 146 -20.19 -10.94 -0.50
CA LEU A 146 -19.48 -9.74 -0.05
C LEU A 146 -20.41 -8.61 0.42
N HIS A 147 -21.65 -8.59 -0.07
CA HIS A 147 -22.62 -7.52 0.15
C HIS A 147 -23.51 -7.77 1.39
N ILE A 148 -23.50 -9.00 1.94
CA ILE A 148 -24.46 -9.45 2.98
C ILE A 148 -23.87 -9.44 4.41
N ASN A 149 -22.56 -9.19 4.59
CA ASN A 149 -21.93 -8.99 5.91
C ASN A 149 -21.68 -7.49 6.20
#